data_AF-A0A7X8VAA3-F1
#
_entry.id   AF-A0A7X8VAA3-F1
#
_cell.length_a   1.000
_cell.length_b   1.000
_cell.length_c   1.000
_cell.angle_alpha   90.00
_cell.angle_beta   90.00
_cell.angle_gamma   90.00
#
_symmetry.space_group_name_H-M   'P 1'
#
loop_
_entity.id
_entity.type
_entity.pdbx_description
1 polymer ?
#
loop_
_entity_poly.entity_id
_entity_poly.type
_entity_poly.pdbx_seq_one_letter_code
_entity_poly.pdbx_strand_id
1 'polypeptide(L)' 'MDAKSKIEREIARSKKLIEDSEYIMKQVPKHLRPNQELALNMHKRKLALLEQELMKLENAHDTR' A
#
# COMPACT_ATOMS: atom_id res chain seq x y z
N MET A 1 -9.73 -10.98 15.41
CA MET A 1 -8.46 -10.42 14.87
C MET A 1 -8.31 -9.02 15.38
N ASP A 2 -7.18 -8.77 16.04
CA ASP A 2 -6.78 -7.45 16.54
C ASP A 2 -6.65 -6.41 15.40
N ALA A 3 -6.82 -5.13 15.75
CA ALA A 3 -6.74 -4.01 14.82
C ALA A 3 -5.36 -3.92 14.16
N LYS A 4 -4.28 -4.19 14.91
CA LYS A 4 -2.90 -4.20 14.38
C LYS A 4 -2.75 -5.26 13.29
N SER A 5 -3.14 -6.51 13.60
CA SER A 5 -3.02 -7.62 12.64
C SER A 5 -3.85 -7.43 11.36
N LYS A 6 -4.96 -6.68 11.43
CA LYS A 6 -5.74 -6.32 10.24
C LYS A 6 -4.96 -5.35 9.35
N ILE A 7 -4.36 -4.32 9.94
CA ILE A 7 -3.59 -3.30 9.21
C ILE A 7 -2.33 -3.92 8.59
N GLU A 8 -1.59 -4.73 9.35
CA GLU A 8 -0.40 -5.45 8.84
C GLU A 8 -0.73 -6.32 7.62
N ARG A 9 -1.86 -7.04 7.66
CA ARG A 9 -2.30 -7.87 6.52
C ARG A 9 -2.65 -7.03 5.30
N GLU A 10 -3.33 -5.90 5.49
CA GLU A 10 -3.68 -5.00 4.37
C GLU A 10 -2.45 -4.29 3.79
N ILE A 11 -1.44 -3.98 4.61
CA ILE A 11 -0.12 -3.49 4.16
C ILE A 11 0.56 -4.56 3.30
N ALA A 12 0.64 -5.80 3.76
CA ALA A 12 1.26 -6.89 3.01
C ALA A 12 0.57 -7.13 1.66
N ARG A 13 -0.77 -7.11 1.64
CA ARG A 13 -1.57 -7.21 0.40
C ARG A 13 -1.32 -6.03 -0.54
N SER A 14 -1.29 -4.81 -0.01
CA SER A 14 -1.08 -3.59 -0.81
C SER A 14 0.32 -3.55 -1.41
N LYS A 15 1.35 -3.98 -0.66
CA LYS A 15 2.74 -4.09 -1.16
C LYS A 15 2.82 -5.04 -2.35
N LYS A 16 2.26 -6.24 -2.22
CA LYS A 16 2.22 -7.20 -3.32
C LYS A 16 1.46 -6.66 -4.55
N LEU A 17 0.29 -6.05 -4.35
CA LEU A 17 -0.48 -5.46 -5.45
C LEU A 17 0.30 -4.39 -6.20
N ILE A 18 1.02 -3.52 -5.47
CA ILE A 18 1.87 -2.47 -6.05
C ILE A 18 3.01 -3.09 -6.86
N GLU A 19 3.70 -4.08 -6.30
CA GLU A 19 4.79 -4.79 -6.98
C GLU A 19 4.33 -5.47 -8.28
N ASP A 20 3.22 -6.22 -8.21
CA ASP A 20 2.61 -6.88 -9.37
C ASP A 20 2.19 -5.85 -10.44
N SER A 21 1.61 -4.72 -10.01
CA SER A 21 1.19 -3.63 -10.92
C SER A 21 2.38 -2.96 -11.60
N GLU A 22 3.46 -2.69 -10.86
CA GLU A 22 4.71 -2.13 -11.40
C GLU A 22 5.36 -3.09 -12.40
N TYR A 23 5.34 -4.39 -12.11
CA TYR A 23 5.83 -5.42 -13.02
C TYR A 23 5.04 -5.43 -14.34
N ILE A 24 3.71 -5.44 -14.27
CA ILE A 24 2.84 -5.42 -15.47
C ILE A 24 3.02 -4.12 -16.26
N MET A 25 3.16 -2.98 -15.59
CA MET A 25 3.35 -1.68 -16.25
C MET A 25 4.62 -1.60 -17.10
N LYS A 26 5.64 -2.44 -16.85
CA LYS A 26 6.84 -2.53 -17.71
C LYS A 26 6.51 -3.07 -19.10
N GLN A 27 5.42 -3.85 -19.23
CA GLN A 27 4.99 -4.45 -20.49
C GLN A 27 3.96 -3.56 -21.24
N VAL A 28 3.37 -2.57 -20.58
CA VAL A 28 2.38 -1.68 -21.18
C VAL A 28 3.07 -0.49 -21.88
N PRO A 29 2.77 -0.21 -23.17
CA PRO A 29 3.30 0.96 -23.86
C PRO A 29 2.98 2.26 -23.13
N LYS A 30 3.96 3.18 -23.05
CA LYS A 30 3.86 4.42 -22.23
C LYS A 30 2.59 5.24 -22.48
N HIS A 31 2.14 5.33 -23.72
CA HIS A 31 0.95 6.10 -24.10
C HIS A 31 -0.38 5.48 -23.61
N LEU A 32 -0.39 4.20 -23.22
CA LEU A 32 -1.56 3.49 -22.70
C LEU A 32 -1.57 3.37 -21.17
N ARG A 33 -0.54 3.87 -20.48
CA ARG A 33 -0.37 3.77 -19.02
C ARG A 33 -0.99 4.87 -18.14
N PRO A 34 -1.46 6.04 -18.61
CA PRO A 34 -1.83 7.14 -17.70
C PRO A 34 -2.82 6.74 -16.59
N ASN A 35 -3.84 5.95 -16.91
CA ASN A 35 -4.84 5.52 -15.93
C ASN A 35 -4.28 4.51 -14.93
N GLN A 36 -3.43 3.59 -15.36
CA GLN A 36 -2.75 2.62 -14.50
C GLN A 36 -1.75 3.33 -13.58
N GLU A 37 -1.02 4.32 -14.08
CA GLU A 37 -0.10 5.14 -13.29
C GLU A 37 -0.85 5.93 -12.22
N LEU A 38 -2.03 6.49 -12.55
CA LEU A 38 -2.91 7.14 -11.58
C LEU A 38 -3.38 6.16 -10.49
N ALA A 39 -3.89 5.00 -10.88
CA ALA A 39 -4.35 3.98 -9.94
C ALA A 39 -3.21 3.48 -9.03
N LEU A 40 -2.02 3.23 -9.59
CA LEU A 40 -0.83 2.84 -8.83
C LEU A 40 -0.46 3.91 -7.79
N ASN A 41 -0.54 5.19 -8.16
CA ASN A 41 -0.29 6.30 -7.24
C ASN A 41 -1.30 6.33 -6.07
N MET A 42 -2.58 6.06 -6.35
CA MET A 42 -3.60 5.94 -5.31
C MET A 42 -3.30 4.78 -4.35
N HIS A 43 -2.87 3.62 -4.87
CA HIS A 43 -2.48 2.49 -4.04
C HIS A 43 -1.26 2.80 -3.17
N LYS A 44 -0.24 3.46 -3.72
CA LYS A 44 0.94 3.92 -2.95
C LYS A 44 0.56 4.89 -1.83
N ARG A 45 -0.32 5.85 -2.10
CA ARG A 45 -0.85 6.78 -1.08
C ARG A 45 -1.62 6.03 0.01
N LYS A 46 -2.48 5.08 -0.37
CA LYS A 46 -3.21 4.25 0.60
C LYS A 46 -2.25 3.43 1.48
N LEU A 47 -1.20 2.84 0.90
CA LEU A 47 -0.19 2.10 1.64
C LEU A 47 0.50 2.99 2.67
N ALA A 48 0.92 4.20 2.29
CA ALA A 48 1.57 5.14 3.21
C ALA A 48 0.65 5.52 4.39
N LEU A 49 -0.65 5.70 4.15
CA LEU A 49 -1.62 5.96 5.23
C LEU A 49 -1.77 4.76 6.18
N LEU A 50 -1.77 3.53 5.65
CA LEU A 50 -1.84 2.32 6.48
C LEU A 50 -0.56 2.15 7.33
N GLU A 51 0.61 2.40 6.76
CA GLU A 51 1.89 2.36 7.48
C GLU A 51 1.95 3.43 8.57
N GLN A 52 1.46 4.64 8.29
CA GLN A 52 1.35 5.70 9.29
C GLN A 52 0.40 5.33 10.43
N GLU A 53 -0.75 4.72 10.11
CA GLU A 53 -1.71 4.30 11.13
C GLU A 53 -1.16 3.17 12.01
N LEU A 54 -0.44 2.21 11.41
CA LEU A 54 0.25 1.16 12.15
C LEU A 54 1.26 1.77 13.14
N MET A 55 2.07 2.73 12.68
CA MET A 55 3.06 3.41 13.52
C MET A 55 2.41 4.11 14.72
N LYS A 56 1.23 4.73 14.54
CA LYS A 56 0.49 5.33 15.66
C LYS A 56 0.04 4.29 16.68
N LEU A 57 -0.44 3.13 16.23
CA LEU A 57 -0.87 2.04 17.11
C LEU A 57 0.30 1.46 17.90
N GLU A 58 1.47 1.33 17.27
CA GLU A 58 2.69 0.86 17.94
C GLU A 58 3.15 1.87 19.00
N ASN A 59 3.23 3.15 18.66
CA ASN A 59 3.60 4.20 19.62
C ASN A 59 2.61 4.33 20.80
N ALA A 60 1.32 4.12 20.54
CA ALA A 60 0.28 4.14 21.58
C ALA A 60 0.34 2.92 22.51
N HIS A 61 0.93 1.82 22.04
CA HIS A 61 1.18 0.64 22.85
C HIS A 61 2.47 0.79 23.68
N ASP A 62 3.50 1.44 23.14
CA ASP A 62 4.79 1.65 23.82
C ASP A 62 4.75 2.72 24.94
N THR A 63 3.68 3.52 25.01
CA THR A 63 3.47 4.54 26.06
C THR A 63 2.69 4.04 27.28
N ARG A 64 2.42 2.73 27.37
CA ARG A 64 1.78 2.06 28.52
C ARG A 64 2.70 1.06 29.17
#